data_AF-A0A8R7K097-F1
#
_entry.id   AF-A0A8R7K097-F1
#
_cell.length_a   1.000
_cell.length_b   1.000
_cell.length_c   1.000
_cell.angle_alpha   90.00
_cell.angle_beta   90.00
_cell.angle_gamma   90.00
#
_symmetry.space_group_name_H-M   'P 1'
#
loop_
_entity.id
_entity.type
_entity.pdbx_description
1 polymer ?
#
loop_
_entity_poly.entity_id
_entity_poly.type
_entity_poly.pdbx_seq_one_letter_code
_entity_poly.pdbx_strand_id
1 'polypeptide(L)'
;MGLSPSPSSPEGRWDDLPDDIAIAIASRLQEADVCALGGCSRSWRRACDANFVWEGLFRRRWPVTAAAMAAGGAGASRAQGWKALYINNHGRTSVAISRVVEFVESSTHNGSLEAECYLKAMSDLALMKDIGFVNVQFFLLSRNRSAIINLIGLHYSIAYLHILVSYDS
;
A
#
# COMPACT_ATOMS: atom_id res chain seq x y z
N MET A 1 -2.60 -53.62 29.09
CA MET A 1 -2.30 -52.68 27.99
C MET A 1 -3.32 -51.56 28.04
N GLY A 2 -2.99 -50.45 28.70
CA GLY A 2 -3.85 -49.27 28.73
C GLY A 2 -3.60 -48.42 27.50
N LEU A 3 -4.64 -48.12 26.74
CA LEU A 3 -4.59 -47.16 25.63
C LEU A 3 -4.26 -45.78 26.22
N SER A 4 -3.14 -45.20 25.83
CA SER A 4 -2.83 -43.80 26.13
C SER A 4 -3.93 -42.92 25.53
N PRO A 5 -4.49 -41.96 26.29
CA PRO A 5 -5.45 -41.01 25.73
C PRO A 5 -4.74 -40.18 24.65
N SER A 6 -5.39 -40.02 23.49
CA SER A 6 -4.94 -39.07 22.47
C SER A 6 -4.78 -37.68 23.10
N PRO A 7 -3.71 -36.92 22.79
CA PRO A 7 -3.60 -35.56 23.29
C PRO A 7 -4.81 -34.78 22.82
N SER A 8 -5.60 -34.28 23.77
CA SER A 8 -6.64 -33.29 23.51
C SER A 8 -6.00 -32.17 22.70
N SER A 9 -6.59 -31.83 21.54
CA SER A 9 -6.17 -30.66 20.78
C SER A 9 -6.06 -29.48 21.74
N PRO A 10 -4.99 -28.67 21.67
CA PRO A 10 -4.86 -27.52 22.54
C PRO A 10 -6.10 -26.65 22.39
N GLU A 11 -6.77 -26.36 23.52
CA GLU A 11 -7.85 -25.38 23.57
C GLU A 11 -7.31 -24.03 23.08
N GLY A 12 -8.05 -23.40 22.17
CA GLY A 12 -7.68 -22.12 21.56
C GLY A 12 -6.90 -22.26 20.25
N ARG A 13 -7.50 -22.91 19.24
CA ARG A 13 -6.93 -22.83 17.89
C ARG A 13 -7.23 -21.46 17.31
N TRP A 14 -6.29 -20.90 16.55
CA TRP A 14 -6.53 -19.67 15.77
C TRP A 14 -7.73 -19.79 14.81
N ASP A 15 -8.10 -21.02 14.45
CA ASP A 15 -9.29 -21.32 13.65
C ASP A 15 -10.61 -21.07 14.40
N ASP A 16 -10.58 -20.98 15.74
CA ASP A 16 -11.74 -20.75 16.61
C ASP A 16 -11.92 -19.26 16.94
N LEU A 17 -11.06 -18.38 16.40
CA LEU A 17 -11.17 -16.94 16.62
C LEU A 17 -12.47 -16.42 15.97
N PRO A 18 -13.30 -15.64 16.69
CA PRO A 18 -14.48 -15.02 16.12
C PRO A 18 -14.13 -14.18 14.89
N ASP A 19 -14.95 -14.30 13.84
CA ASP A 19 -14.69 -13.66 12.54
C ASP A 19 -14.51 -12.15 12.69
N ASP A 20 -15.32 -11.48 13.53
CA ASP A 20 -15.25 -10.04 13.80
C ASP A 20 -13.90 -9.60 14.40
N ILE A 21 -13.30 -10.43 15.26
CA ILE A 21 -11.97 -10.16 15.83
C ILE A 21 -10.88 -10.37 14.78
N ALA A 22 -10.95 -11.46 13.99
CA ALA A 22 -10.00 -11.70 12.90
C ALA A 22 -10.00 -10.55 11.89
N ILE A 23 -11.20 -10.07 11.57
CA ILE A 23 -11.49 -8.91 10.72
C ILE A 23 -10.91 -7.62 11.31
N ALA A 24 -11.09 -7.38 12.60
CA ALA A 24 -10.55 -6.20 13.28
C ALA A 24 -9.01 -6.20 13.28
N ILE A 25 -8.39 -7.37 13.45
CA ILE A 25 -6.94 -7.55 13.33
C ILE A 25 -6.50 -7.23 11.90
N ALA A 26 -7.08 -7.89 10.90
CA ALA A 26 -6.74 -7.68 9.49
C ALA A 26 -6.90 -6.21 9.06
N SER A 27 -7.91 -5.51 9.58
CA SER A 27 -8.15 -4.10 9.28
C SER A 27 -7.04 -3.16 9.77
N ARG A 28 -6.24 -3.56 10.76
CA ARG A 28 -5.12 -2.75 11.27
C ARG A 28 -3.82 -2.95 10.51
N LEU A 29 -3.74 -3.97 9.67
CA LEU A 29 -2.55 -4.35 8.95
C LEU A 29 -2.36 -3.52 7.67
N GLN A 30 -1.11 -3.47 7.18
CA GLN A 30 -0.80 -2.99 5.83
C GLN A 30 -1.10 -4.08 4.80
N GLU A 31 -1.21 -3.72 3.52
CA GLU A 31 -1.61 -4.66 2.47
C GLU A 31 -0.71 -5.89 2.37
N ALA A 32 0.61 -5.73 2.48
CA ALA A 32 1.54 -6.86 2.45
C ALA A 32 1.26 -7.87 3.58
N ASP A 33 0.98 -7.37 4.79
CA ASP A 33 0.68 -8.19 5.96
C ASP A 33 -0.71 -8.85 5.86
N VAL A 34 -1.70 -8.15 5.28
CA VAL A 34 -3.02 -8.72 4.97
C VAL A 34 -2.88 -9.89 3.99
N CYS A 35 -2.07 -9.73 2.94
CA CYS A 35 -1.81 -10.79 1.96
C CYS A 35 -1.08 -11.98 2.59
N ALA A 36 -0.05 -11.73 3.42
CA ALA A 36 0.67 -12.78 4.13
C ALA A 36 -0.24 -13.56 5.09
N LEU A 37 -1.01 -12.85 5.91
CA LEU A 37 -1.92 -13.43 6.89
C LEU A 37 -3.03 -14.26 6.23
N GLY A 38 -3.61 -13.76 5.13
CA GLY A 38 -4.58 -14.51 4.33
C GLY A 38 -4.01 -15.78 3.68
N GLY A 39 -2.69 -15.87 3.56
CA GLY A 39 -1.97 -17.07 3.13
C GLY A 39 -1.89 -18.17 4.20
N CYS A 40 -2.03 -17.83 5.48
CA CYS A 40 -1.79 -18.75 6.60
C CYS A 40 -2.90 -19.80 6.81
N SER A 41 -4.17 -19.46 6.59
CA SER A 41 -5.28 -20.41 6.74
C SER A 41 -6.53 -19.98 5.94
N ARG A 42 -7.51 -20.87 5.79
CA ARG A 42 -8.80 -20.54 5.15
C ARG A 42 -9.60 -19.52 5.95
N SER A 43 -9.56 -19.58 7.28
CA SER A 43 -10.24 -18.63 8.16
C SER A 43 -9.65 -17.24 8.02
N TRP A 44 -8.31 -17.13 8.07
CA TRP A 44 -7.62 -15.86 7.84
C TRP A 44 -7.81 -15.31 6.43
N ARG A 45 -7.81 -16.16 5.40
CA ARG A 45 -8.14 -15.74 4.04
C ARG A 45 -9.50 -15.06 3.97
N ARG A 46 -10.52 -15.66 4.59
CA ARG A 46 -11.88 -15.12 4.60
C ARG A 46 -11.95 -13.76 5.30
N ALA A 47 -11.27 -13.62 6.44
CA ALA A 47 -11.17 -12.34 7.15
C ALA A 47 -10.40 -11.28 6.34
N CYS A 48 -9.29 -11.65 5.71
CA CYS A 48 -8.46 -10.75 4.91
C CYS A 48 -9.12 -10.35 3.58
N ASP A 49 -10.00 -11.18 3.02
CA ASP A 49 -10.77 -10.88 1.81
C ASP A 49 -12.03 -10.04 2.07
N ALA A 50 -12.33 -9.75 3.34
CA ALA A 50 -13.53 -9.02 3.70
C ALA A 50 -13.49 -7.56 3.20
N ASN A 51 -14.62 -7.09 2.68
CA ASN A 51 -14.71 -5.86 1.89
C ASN A 51 -14.25 -4.60 2.67
N PHE A 52 -14.56 -4.51 3.96
CA PHE A 52 -14.17 -3.36 4.80
C PHE A 52 -12.64 -3.32 5.07
N VAL A 53 -11.92 -4.45 5.01
CA VAL A 53 -10.44 -4.47 5.15
C VAL A 53 -9.85 -3.68 3.99
N TRP A 54 -10.26 -4.03 2.77
CA TRP A 54 -9.79 -3.39 1.54
C TRP A 54 -10.31 -1.96 1.40
N GLU A 55 -11.51 -1.67 1.88
CA GLU A 55 -12.01 -0.29 1.97
C GLU A 55 -11.11 0.58 2.86
N GLY A 56 -10.80 0.08 4.06
CA GLY A 56 -9.93 0.77 5.00
C GLY A 56 -8.51 0.95 4.45
N LEU A 57 -7.95 -0.07 3.81
CA LEU A 57 -6.67 0.02 3.10
C LEU A 57 -6.71 1.07 1.98
N PHE A 58 -7.76 1.05 1.15
CA PHE A 58 -7.93 1.98 0.05
C PHE A 58 -8.00 3.42 0.54
N ARG A 59 -8.88 3.70 1.52
CA ARG A 59 -9.08 5.05 2.06
C ARG A 59 -7.84 5.62 2.73
N ARG A 60 -7.07 4.78 3.45
CA ARG A 60 -5.81 5.19 4.06
C ARG A 60 -4.75 5.54 3.02
N ARG A 61 -4.71 4.81 1.90
CA ARG A 61 -3.68 4.99 0.87
C ARG A 61 -4.03 6.07 -0.16
N TRP A 62 -5.31 6.24 -0.51
CA TRP A 62 -5.79 7.22 -1.49
C TRP A 62 -7.03 7.98 -0.98
N PRO A 63 -6.87 8.83 0.05
CA PRO A 63 -7.98 9.52 0.69
C PRO A 63 -8.74 10.48 -0.24
N VAL A 64 -8.04 11.21 -1.13
CA VAL A 64 -8.69 12.17 -2.05
C VAL A 64 -9.53 11.42 -3.10
N THR A 65 -8.98 10.34 -3.66
CA THR A 65 -9.69 9.48 -4.62
C THR A 65 -10.90 8.81 -3.95
N ALA A 66 -10.75 8.34 -2.71
CA ALA A 66 -11.86 7.75 -1.98
C ALA A 66 -13.00 8.76 -1.71
N ALA A 67 -12.67 9.99 -1.33
CA ALA A 67 -13.64 11.06 -1.12
C ALA A 67 -14.36 11.42 -2.43
N ALA A 68 -13.64 11.50 -3.55
CA ALA A 68 -14.22 11.74 -4.86
C ALA A 68 -15.21 10.62 -5.28
N MET A 69 -14.86 9.35 -5.04
CA MET A 69 -15.77 8.23 -5.29
C MET A 69 -17.03 8.26 -4.41
N ALA A 70 -16.90 8.69 -3.16
CA ALA A 70 -18.05 8.84 -2.27
C ALA A 70 -19.00 9.96 -2.75
N ALA A 71 -18.45 11.08 -3.20
CA ALA A 71 -19.22 12.21 -3.73
C ALA A 71 -19.89 11.89 -5.09
N GLY A 72 -19.26 11.09 -5.94
CA GLY A 72 -19.78 10.69 -7.26
C GLY A 72 -20.87 9.61 -7.23
N GLY A 73 -21.31 9.17 -6.03
CA GLY A 73 -22.25 8.07 -5.84
C GLY A 73 -21.55 6.71 -5.81
N ALA A 74 -21.85 5.91 -4.78
CA ALA A 74 -21.20 4.63 -4.45
C ALA A 74 -21.41 3.48 -5.47
N GLY A 75 -21.78 3.77 -6.72
CA GLY A 75 -22.07 2.77 -7.75
C GLY A 75 -20.87 1.90 -8.12
N ALA A 76 -19.66 2.48 -8.17
CA ALA A 76 -18.45 1.76 -8.54
C ALA A 76 -17.97 0.77 -7.46
N SER A 77 -18.09 1.13 -6.17
CA SER A 77 -17.71 0.23 -5.06
C SER A 77 -18.70 -0.91 -4.86
N ARG A 78 -20.00 -0.70 -5.16
CA ARG A 78 -21.02 -1.75 -5.11
C ARG A 78 -20.88 -2.80 -6.23
N ALA A 79 -20.34 -2.43 -7.38
CA ALA A 79 -20.23 -3.33 -8.54
C ALA A 79 -18.92 -4.13 -8.58
N GLN A 80 -17.79 -3.56 -8.13
CA GLN A 80 -16.46 -4.16 -8.33
C GLN A 80 -15.80 -4.70 -7.04
N GLY A 81 -16.31 -4.34 -5.86
CA GLY A 81 -15.71 -4.70 -4.56
C GLY A 81 -14.40 -3.93 -4.27
N TRP A 82 -14.12 -3.65 -3.00
CA TRP A 82 -12.98 -2.78 -2.62
C TRP A 82 -11.61 -3.40 -2.92
N LYS A 83 -11.48 -4.72 -2.89
CA LYS A 83 -10.22 -5.41 -3.24
C LYS A 83 -9.83 -5.17 -4.70
N ALA A 84 -10.78 -5.28 -5.63
CA ALA A 84 -10.52 -5.03 -7.05
C ALA A 84 -10.20 -3.56 -7.31
N LEU A 85 -10.91 -2.63 -6.65
CA LEU A 85 -10.60 -1.20 -6.71
C LEU A 85 -9.20 -0.89 -6.20
N TYR A 86 -8.77 -1.51 -5.09
CA TYR A 86 -7.43 -1.37 -4.56
C TYR A 86 -6.38 -1.83 -5.58
N ILE A 87 -6.53 -3.04 -6.14
CA ILE A 87 -5.60 -3.59 -7.13
C ILE A 87 -5.53 -2.70 -8.38
N ASN A 88 -6.67 -2.27 -8.90
CA ASN A 88 -6.72 -1.39 -10.07
C ASN A 88 -6.01 -0.06 -9.81
N ASN A 89 -6.30 0.57 -8.68
CA ASN A 89 -5.72 1.87 -8.35
C ASN A 89 -4.23 1.77 -8.02
N HIS A 90 -3.79 0.68 -7.38
CA HIS A 90 -2.37 0.34 -7.22
C HIS A 90 -1.67 0.25 -8.57
N GLY A 91 -2.24 -0.51 -9.52
CA GLY A 91 -1.69 -0.64 -10.87
C GLY A 91 -1.60 0.68 -11.62
N ARG A 92 -2.65 1.51 -11.55
CA ARG A 92 -2.65 2.86 -12.15
C ARG A 92 -1.58 3.76 -11.54
N THR A 93 -1.44 3.74 -10.22
CA THR A 93 -0.41 4.50 -9.49
C THR A 93 0.99 4.03 -9.89
N SER A 94 1.20 2.71 -9.97
CA SER A 94 2.45 2.12 -10.42
C SER A 94 2.82 2.58 -11.83
N VAL A 95 1.89 2.53 -12.78
CA VAL A 95 2.14 2.97 -14.16
C VAL A 95 2.47 4.47 -14.22
N ALA A 96 1.77 5.30 -13.44
CA ALA A 96 2.03 6.73 -13.40
C ALA A 96 3.44 7.04 -12.88
N ILE A 97 3.84 6.41 -11.77
CA ILE A 97 5.19 6.59 -11.20
C ILE A 97 6.26 6.01 -12.12
N SER A 98 6.02 4.85 -12.75
CA SER A 98 6.97 4.26 -13.69
C SER A 98 7.31 5.19 -14.84
N ARG A 99 6.36 6.00 -15.34
CA ARG A 99 6.65 7.01 -16.38
C ARG A 99 7.64 8.08 -15.91
N VAL A 100 7.56 8.49 -14.64
CA VAL A 100 8.53 9.44 -14.05
C VAL A 100 9.90 8.76 -13.90
N VAL A 101 9.91 7.50 -13.47
CA VAL A 101 11.16 6.74 -13.35
C VAL A 101 11.83 6.55 -14.71
N GLU A 102 11.08 6.13 -15.73
CA GLU A 102 11.56 5.97 -17.11
C GLU A 102 12.07 7.30 -17.68
N PHE A 103 11.40 8.42 -17.39
CA PHE A 103 11.87 9.75 -17.77
C PHE A 103 13.22 10.10 -17.11
N VAL A 104 13.36 9.84 -15.80
CA VAL A 104 14.61 10.12 -15.09
C VAL A 104 15.73 9.22 -15.60
N GLU A 105 15.45 7.94 -15.81
CA GLU A 105 16.42 6.97 -16.33
C GLU A 105 16.89 7.35 -17.74
N SER A 106 15.96 7.77 -18.63
CA SER A 106 16.31 8.21 -19.99
C SER A 106 17.07 9.54 -20.03
N SER A 107 16.87 10.40 -19.04
CA SER A 107 17.54 11.69 -18.90
C SER A 107 18.85 11.60 -18.09
N THR A 108 19.19 10.43 -17.57
CA THR A 108 20.42 10.21 -16.79
C THR A 108 21.57 9.83 -17.71
N HIS A 109 22.66 10.58 -17.66
CA HIS A 109 23.87 10.33 -18.45
C HIS A 109 25.08 10.17 -17.53
N ASN A 110 25.83 9.08 -17.70
CA ASN A 110 27.01 8.77 -16.89
C ASN A 110 26.77 8.83 -15.36
N GLY A 111 25.55 8.46 -14.93
CA GLY A 111 25.16 8.49 -13.51
C GLY A 111 24.86 9.88 -12.95
N SER A 112 24.71 10.90 -13.82
CA SER A 112 24.31 12.25 -13.44
C SER A 112 22.98 12.63 -14.10
N LEU A 113 22.19 13.44 -13.41
CA LEU A 113 20.93 14.00 -13.88
C LEU A 113 20.98 15.52 -13.77
N GLU A 114 20.53 16.21 -14.81
CA GLU A 114 20.42 17.67 -14.80
C GLU A 114 19.40 18.14 -13.74
N ALA A 115 19.69 19.29 -13.11
CA ALA A 115 18.84 19.84 -12.07
C ALA A 115 17.40 20.11 -12.56
N GLU A 116 17.25 20.55 -13.82
CA GLU A 116 15.93 20.78 -14.41
C GLU A 116 15.12 19.48 -14.53
N CYS A 117 15.74 18.40 -15.01
CA CYS A 117 15.11 17.08 -15.09
C CYS A 117 14.74 16.55 -13.69
N TYR A 118 15.60 16.77 -12.70
CA TYR A 118 15.33 16.41 -11.31
C TYR A 118 14.10 17.14 -10.75
N LEU A 119 14.05 18.46 -10.92
CA LEU A 119 12.93 19.30 -10.46
C LEU A 119 11.64 18.96 -11.20
N LYS A 120 11.72 18.66 -12.50
CA LYS A 120 10.58 18.19 -13.28
C LYS A 120 10.01 16.89 -12.72
N ALA A 121 10.86 15.89 -12.42
CA ALA A 121 10.41 14.63 -11.84
C ALA A 121 9.70 14.83 -10.49
N MET A 122 10.24 15.70 -9.65
CA MET A 122 9.62 16.10 -8.37
C MET A 122 8.24 16.76 -8.58
N SER A 123 8.15 17.70 -9.53
CA SER A 123 6.90 18.38 -9.88
C SER A 123 5.87 17.42 -10.46
N ASP A 124 6.28 16.50 -11.33
CA ASP A 124 5.39 15.50 -11.93
C ASP A 124 4.78 14.60 -10.85
N LEU A 125 5.57 14.18 -9.85
CA LEU A 125 5.05 13.44 -8.68
C LEU A 125 4.10 14.28 -7.84
N ALA A 126 4.36 15.57 -7.66
CA ALA A 126 3.50 16.48 -6.88
C ALA A 126 2.14 16.76 -7.56
N LEU A 127 2.09 16.71 -8.89
CA LEU A 127 0.85 16.85 -9.65
C LEU A 127 -0.05 15.61 -9.59
N MET A 128 0.51 14.45 -9.24
CA MET A 128 -0.27 13.22 -9.09
C MET A 128 -1.05 13.24 -7.78
N LYS A 129 -2.36 12.98 -7.87
CA LYS A 129 -3.22 12.87 -6.68
C LYS A 129 -2.82 11.66 -5.85
N ASP A 130 -2.88 11.81 -4.53
CA ASP A 130 -2.72 10.73 -3.54
C ASP A 130 -1.38 9.97 -3.61
N ILE A 131 -0.29 10.58 -4.09
CA ILE A 131 1.04 9.99 -3.96
C ILE A 131 1.55 10.20 -2.53
N GLY A 132 1.05 9.36 -1.60
CA GLY A 132 1.56 9.33 -0.22
C GLY A 132 2.86 8.56 -0.05
N PHE A 133 3.38 8.56 1.18
CA PHE A 133 4.66 7.93 1.54
C PHE A 133 4.71 6.44 1.22
N VAL A 134 3.62 5.72 1.44
CA VAL A 134 3.53 4.28 1.11
C VAL A 134 3.83 4.06 -0.38
N ASN A 135 3.34 4.91 -1.28
CA ASN A 135 3.67 4.80 -2.70
C ASN A 135 5.15 5.05 -2.96
N VAL A 136 5.74 6.05 -2.30
CA VAL A 136 7.18 6.34 -2.38
C VAL A 136 8.00 5.13 -1.93
N GLN A 137 7.65 4.50 -0.81
CA GLN A 137 8.31 3.30 -0.32
C GLN A 137 8.24 2.14 -1.32
N PHE A 138 7.08 1.89 -1.91
CA PHE A 138 6.91 0.79 -2.87
C PHE A 138 7.65 1.02 -4.19
N PHE A 139 7.60 2.24 -4.73
CA PHE A 139 7.94 2.47 -6.13
C PHE A 139 9.26 3.21 -6.36
N LEU A 140 9.66 4.05 -5.40
CA LEU A 140 10.84 4.92 -5.52
C LEU A 140 11.97 4.50 -4.59
N LEU A 141 11.68 3.98 -3.40
CA LEU A 141 12.68 3.56 -2.40
C LEU A 141 12.92 2.05 -2.45
N SER A 142 13.81 1.60 -3.33
CA SER A 142 14.11 0.18 -3.49
C SER A 142 15.56 -0.07 -3.85
N ARG A 143 16.07 -1.23 -3.46
CA ARG A 143 17.41 -1.71 -3.86
C ARG A 143 17.53 -1.92 -5.37
N ASN A 144 16.42 -2.08 -6.07
CA ASN A 144 16.37 -2.24 -7.52
C ASN A 144 16.31 -0.89 -8.27
N ARG A 145 16.32 0.25 -7.55
CA ARG A 145 16.31 1.60 -8.13
C ARG A 145 17.69 2.24 -8.04
N SER A 146 17.98 3.15 -8.96
CA SER A 146 19.20 3.95 -8.92
C SER A 146 19.20 4.87 -7.69
N ALA A 147 20.40 5.30 -7.26
CA ALA A 147 20.54 6.26 -6.16
C ALA A 147 19.77 7.56 -6.43
N ILE A 148 19.73 8.02 -7.69
CA ILE A 148 18.99 9.22 -8.10
C ILE A 148 17.49 9.05 -7.89
N ILE A 149 16.91 7.91 -8.28
CA ILE A 149 15.48 7.63 -8.07
C ILE A 149 15.15 7.58 -6.57
N ASN A 150 15.99 6.89 -5.78
CA ASN A 150 15.83 6.84 -4.32
C ASN A 150 15.89 8.26 -3.71
N LEU A 151 16.82 9.11 -4.17
CA LEU A 151 16.93 10.50 -3.74
C LEU A 151 15.71 11.35 -4.13
N ILE A 152 15.16 11.18 -5.34
CA ILE A 152 13.91 11.84 -5.74
C ILE A 152 12.77 11.44 -4.79
N GLY A 153 12.64 10.14 -4.47
CA GLY A 153 11.64 9.67 -3.51
C GLY A 153 11.83 10.29 -2.12
N LEU A 154 13.06 10.39 -1.64
CA LEU A 154 13.39 11.02 -0.37
C LEU A 154 13.05 12.51 -0.35
N HIS A 155 13.52 13.26 -1.36
CA HIS A 155 13.28 14.71 -1.43
C HIS A 155 11.80 15.02 -1.64
N TYR A 156 11.07 14.21 -2.42
CA TYR A 156 9.63 14.32 -2.55
C TYR A 156 8.92 14.15 -1.21
N SER A 157 9.31 13.12 -0.45
CA SER A 157 8.78 12.85 0.89
C SER A 157 8.97 14.01 1.86
N ILE A 158 10.12 14.68 1.78
CA ILE A 158 10.43 15.83 2.63
C ILE A 158 9.68 17.08 2.17
N ALA A 159 9.79 17.42 0.89
CA ALA A 159 9.35 18.71 0.36
C ALA A 159 7.82 18.79 0.15
N TYR A 160 7.19 17.69 -0.27
CA TYR A 160 5.77 17.68 -0.65
C TYR A 160 4.89 16.88 0.31
N LEU A 161 5.44 15.86 0.97
CA LEU A 161 4.69 15.09 1.97
C LEU A 161 4.94 15.57 3.40
N HIS A 162 5.89 16.48 3.61
CA HIS A 162 6.24 17.08 4.90
C HIS A 162 6.56 16.04 5.99
N ILE A 163 7.30 14.98 5.64
CA ILE A 163 7.61 13.85 6.54
C ILE A 163 8.77 14.17 7.52
N LEU A 164 9.27 15.40 7.57
CA LEU A 164 10.36 15.75 8.48
C LEU A 164 9.92 15.77 9.95
N VAL A 165 10.77 15.11 10.74
CA VAL A 165 10.82 14.88 12.19
C VAL A 165 10.24 16.03 13.00
N SER A 166 9.19 15.73 13.78
CA SER A 166 8.80 16.51 14.94
C SER A 166 9.96 16.54 15.92
N TYR A 167 10.74 17.62 15.90
CA TYR A 167 11.53 18.03 17.06
C TYR A 167 10.53 18.71 18.00
N ASP A 168 9.97 17.94 18.92
CA ASP A 168 9.30 18.50 20.08
C ASP A 168 10.34 19.33 20.83
N SER A 169 10.21 20.67 20.74
CA SER A 169 10.99 21.66 21.49
C SER A 169 10.26 22.02 22.78
#